data_AF-A0A8G0P4Y6-F1
#
_entry.id   AF-A0A8G0P4Y6-F1
#
_cell.length_a   1.000
_cell.length_b   1.000
_cell.length_c   1.000
_cell.angle_alpha   90.00
_cell.angle_beta   90.00
_cell.angle_gamma   90.00
#
_symmetry.space_group_name_H-M   'P 1'
#
loop_
_entity.id
_entity.type
_entity.pdbx_description
1 polymer ?
#
loop_
_entity_poly.entity_id
_entity_poly.type
_entity_poly.pdbx_seq_one_letter_code
_entity_poly.pdbx_strand_id
1 'polypeptide(L)'
;MKTLLILILSCPIFAQNIKCKTAEINKNQFNNLKIKAKKKWNEEIDADVIKNKDLEKEFIIPVVFHVFDEGYVYYPETKKATPDGYYQPDEKKITIEKIKKALEKVNEDFNGLNDDYNSVDPDFQSIKSKLNIKFELAKIGKKGNYKPEGCVIFYKKR
;
A
#
# COMPACT_ATOMS: atom_id res chain seq x y z
N MET A 1 -50.44 -6.71 -22.21
CA MET A 1 -49.31 -7.26 -21.44
C MET A 1 -48.12 -7.44 -22.38
N LYS A 2 -47.06 -6.64 -22.23
CA LYS A 2 -45.78 -6.84 -22.94
C LYS A 2 -44.71 -7.02 -21.89
N THR A 3 -44.29 -8.26 -21.68
CA THR A 3 -43.21 -8.62 -20.76
C THR A 3 -41.88 -8.27 -21.43
N LEU A 4 -41.20 -7.24 -20.92
CA LEU A 4 -39.87 -6.86 -21.38
C LEU A 4 -38.84 -7.70 -20.62
N LEU A 5 -38.19 -8.62 -21.33
CA LEU A 5 -37.12 -9.47 -20.80
C LEU A 5 -35.80 -8.68 -20.85
N ILE A 6 -35.32 -8.20 -19.70
CA ILE A 6 -34.02 -7.52 -19.60
C ILE A 6 -32.94 -8.59 -19.44
N LEU A 7 -32.15 -8.81 -20.50
CA LEU A 7 -30.95 -9.63 -20.46
C LEU A 7 -29.85 -8.84 -19.73
N ILE A 8 -29.57 -9.20 -18.47
CA ILE A 8 -28.44 -8.65 -17.73
C ILE A 8 -27.19 -9.40 -18.19
N LEU A 9 -26.44 -8.79 -19.10
CA LEU A 9 -25.14 -9.28 -19.53
C LEU A 9 -24.17 -9.16 -18.33
N SER A 10 -23.97 -10.25 -17.59
CA SER A 10 -23.00 -10.33 -16.51
C SER A 10 -21.59 -10.27 -17.09
N CYS A 11 -21.05 -9.07 -17.24
CA CYS A 11 -19.65 -8.88 -17.57
C CYS A 11 -18.84 -9.29 -16.33
N PRO A 12 -17.90 -10.26 -16.39
CA PRO A 12 -17.01 -10.53 -15.28
C PRO A 12 -16.24 -9.26 -14.94
N ILE A 13 -16.55 -8.68 -13.79
CA ILE A 13 -15.81 -7.57 -13.20
C ILE A 13 -14.49 -8.18 -12.75
N PHE A 14 -13.48 -8.15 -13.63
CA PHE A 14 -12.13 -8.51 -13.22
C PHE A 14 -11.68 -7.47 -12.19
N ALA A 15 -11.67 -7.91 -10.93
CA ALA A 15 -11.12 -7.15 -9.81
C ALA A 15 -9.67 -6.77 -10.15
N GLN A 16 -9.45 -5.48 -10.37
CA GLN A 16 -8.18 -4.77 -10.25
C GLN A 16 -6.95 -5.49 -10.83
N ASN A 17 -6.64 -5.21 -12.11
CA ASN A 17 -5.38 -5.59 -12.73
C ASN A 17 -4.22 -4.69 -12.22
N ILE A 18 -3.98 -4.72 -10.91
CA ILE A 18 -2.88 -4.00 -10.27
C ILE A 18 -1.59 -4.77 -10.53
N LYS A 19 -0.64 -4.11 -11.21
CA LYS A 19 0.69 -4.67 -11.47
C LYS A 19 1.50 -4.76 -10.16
N CYS A 20 1.22 -5.77 -9.36
CA CYS A 20 1.96 -6.09 -8.15
C CYS A 20 3.09 -7.09 -8.47
N LYS A 21 4.34 -6.66 -8.33
CA LYS A 21 5.51 -7.52 -8.60
C LYS A 21 5.91 -8.40 -7.42
N THR A 22 5.19 -8.36 -6.31
CA THR A 22 5.52 -9.17 -5.12
C THR A 22 5.63 -10.65 -5.46
N ALA A 23 4.73 -11.20 -6.28
CA ALA A 23 4.80 -12.60 -6.72
C ALA A 23 6.03 -12.91 -7.59
N GLU A 24 6.37 -11.99 -8.51
CA GLU A 24 7.54 -12.10 -9.40
C GLU A 24 8.85 -12.04 -8.60
N ILE A 25 8.98 -11.05 -7.71
CA ILE A 25 10.15 -10.86 -6.83
C ILE A 25 10.31 -12.08 -5.92
N ASN A 26 9.22 -12.56 -5.31
CA ASN A 26 9.21 -13.76 -4.49
C ASN A 26 9.75 -14.96 -5.30
N LYS A 27 9.22 -15.21 -6.51
CA LYS A 27 9.68 -16.29 -7.39
C LYS A 27 11.16 -16.17 -7.75
N ASN A 28 11.62 -14.97 -8.08
CA ASN A 28 13.02 -14.73 -8.45
C ASN A 28 13.97 -14.91 -7.25
N GLN A 29 13.55 -14.52 -6.04
CA GLN A 29 14.31 -14.80 -4.81
C GLN A 29 14.40 -16.30 -4.49
N PHE A 30 13.33 -17.08 -4.68
CA PHE A 30 13.37 -18.55 -4.50
C PHE A 30 14.33 -19.25 -5.45
N ASN A 31 14.44 -18.75 -6.68
CA ASN A 31 15.26 -19.39 -7.70
C ASN A 31 16.75 -19.03 -7.55
N ASN A 32 17.07 -17.79 -7.15
CA ASN A 32 18.46 -17.33 -7.03
C ASN A 32 19.15 -17.73 -5.72
N LEU A 33 18.39 -17.96 -4.66
CA LEU A 33 18.92 -18.44 -3.39
C LEU A 33 18.38 -19.86 -3.20
N LYS A 34 19.26 -20.86 -2.96
CA LYS A 34 18.83 -22.20 -2.50
C LYS A 34 18.22 -22.10 -1.09
N ILE A 35 17.06 -21.45 -0.95
CA ILE A 35 16.50 -21.07 0.36
C ILE A 35 15.76 -22.26 0.97
N LYS A 36 16.47 -23.04 1.79
CA LYS A 36 15.88 -23.84 2.88
C LYS A 36 15.10 -22.95 3.87
N ALA A 37 15.43 -21.65 3.99
CA ALA A 37 14.92 -20.73 5.00
C ALA A 37 13.44 -20.31 4.87
N LYS A 38 12.74 -20.40 3.72
CA LYS A 38 11.29 -20.11 3.66
C LYS A 38 10.46 -21.30 4.13
N LYS A 39 10.87 -22.51 3.74
CA LYS A 39 10.29 -23.73 4.30
C LYS A 39 10.44 -23.70 5.83
N LYS A 40 11.65 -23.34 6.27
CA LYS A 40 11.97 -23.06 7.68
C LYS A 40 11.07 -21.97 8.30
N TRP A 41 10.93 -20.78 7.68
CA TRP A 41 10.10 -19.68 8.22
C TRP A 41 8.63 -20.07 8.41
N ASN A 42 8.00 -20.73 7.43
CA ASN A 42 6.60 -21.15 7.56
C ASN A 42 6.42 -22.31 8.56
N GLU A 43 7.46 -23.09 8.81
CA GLU A 43 7.47 -24.20 9.78
C GLU A 43 7.92 -23.75 11.19
N GLU A 44 8.63 -22.62 11.33
CA GLU A 44 9.23 -22.12 12.57
C GLU A 44 8.56 -20.87 13.14
N ILE A 45 7.77 -20.16 12.35
CA ILE A 45 6.94 -19.07 12.85
C ILE A 45 5.79 -19.70 13.63
N ASP A 46 6.02 -19.89 14.93
CA ASP A 46 4.96 -19.87 15.94
C ASP A 46 4.61 -18.41 16.19
N ALA A 47 4.05 -17.74 15.17
CA ALA A 47 3.49 -16.42 15.38
C ALA A 47 2.20 -16.60 16.15
N ASP A 48 2.13 -15.98 17.33
CA ASP A 48 0.88 -15.86 18.06
C ASP A 48 -0.22 -15.37 17.12
N VAL A 49 -1.30 -16.15 17.03
CA VAL A 49 -2.49 -15.74 16.31
C VAL A 49 -3.02 -14.48 17.00
N ILE A 50 -3.15 -13.39 16.24
CA ILE A 50 -3.72 -12.13 16.73
C ILE A 50 -5.13 -12.42 17.26
N LYS A 51 -5.37 -12.15 18.53
CA LYS A 51 -6.67 -12.32 19.19
C LYS A 51 -7.39 -10.98 19.23
N ASN A 52 -8.71 -11.03 19.38
CA ASN A 52 -9.52 -9.81 19.53
C ASN A 52 -9.03 -8.89 20.66
N LYS A 53 -8.47 -9.46 21.73
CA LYS A 53 -7.88 -8.70 22.84
C LYS A 53 -6.65 -7.89 22.41
N ASP A 54 -5.86 -8.38 21.46
CA ASP A 54 -4.69 -7.69 20.94
C ASP A 54 -5.09 -6.47 20.10
N LEU A 55 -6.31 -6.48 19.55
CA LEU A 55 -6.91 -5.40 18.77
C LEU A 55 -7.61 -4.35 19.63
N GLU A 56 -7.72 -4.53 20.96
CA GLU A 56 -8.33 -3.54 21.86
C GLU A 56 -7.45 -2.29 22.03
N LYS A 57 -6.15 -2.41 21.78
CA LYS A 57 -5.19 -1.31 21.92
C LYS A 57 -4.70 -0.87 20.54
N GLU A 58 -4.61 0.45 20.35
CA GLU A 58 -4.05 1.00 19.13
C GLU A 58 -2.54 0.68 19.06
N PHE A 59 -2.13 0.03 17.97
CA PHE A 59 -0.72 -0.23 17.68
C PHE A 59 -0.19 0.79 16.68
N ILE A 60 0.79 1.60 17.11
CA ILE A 60 1.35 2.67 16.28
C ILE A 60 2.60 2.17 15.55
N ILE A 61 2.56 2.21 14.22
CA ILE A 61 3.69 1.95 13.33
C ILE A 61 4.29 3.29 12.89
N PRO A 62 5.51 3.64 13.35
CA PRO A 62 6.20 4.83 12.85
C PRO A 62 6.73 4.58 11.44
N VAL A 63 6.40 5.48 10.51
CA VAL A 63 6.73 5.37 9.08
C VAL A 63 7.73 6.44 8.68
N VAL A 64 8.70 6.06 7.83
CA VAL A 64 9.61 6.97 7.13
C VAL A 64 9.39 6.83 5.63
N PHE A 65 9.15 7.96 4.95
CA PHE A 65 9.01 7.96 3.50
C PHE A 65 10.32 8.31 2.82
N HIS A 66 10.67 7.56 1.78
CA HIS A 66 11.79 7.81 0.90
C HIS A 66 11.23 8.18 -0.48
N VAL A 67 11.38 9.44 -0.88
CA VAL A 67 10.89 9.97 -2.14
C VAL A 67 12.08 10.21 -3.07
N PHE A 68 12.13 9.48 -4.16
CA PHE A 68 13.17 9.63 -5.18
C PHE A 68 12.74 10.63 -6.26
N ASP A 69 13.72 11.20 -6.95
CA ASP A 69 13.53 12.18 -8.02
C ASP A 69 12.71 13.40 -7.58
N GLU A 70 13.12 14.00 -6.46
CA GLU A 70 12.46 15.16 -5.87
C GLU A 70 12.16 16.24 -6.92
N GLY A 71 10.89 16.67 -6.97
CA GLY A 71 10.43 17.70 -7.88
C GLY A 71 10.02 17.19 -9.27
N TYR A 72 10.16 15.89 -9.56
CA TYR A 72 9.81 15.30 -10.85
C TYR A 72 8.68 14.27 -10.73
N VAL A 73 7.99 14.05 -11.85
CA VAL A 73 6.93 13.04 -12.02
C VAL A 73 7.24 12.16 -13.23
N TYR A 74 7.06 10.85 -13.09
CA TYR A 74 7.26 9.86 -14.15
C TYR A 74 5.99 9.70 -15.01
N TYR A 75 6.14 9.89 -16.32
CA TYR A 75 5.10 9.85 -17.35
C TYR A 75 5.43 8.82 -18.44
N PRO A 76 5.17 7.52 -18.24
CA PRO A 76 5.56 6.45 -19.16
C PRO A 76 4.94 6.57 -20.56
N GLU A 77 3.78 7.21 -20.68
CA GLU A 77 3.07 7.47 -21.93
C GLU A 77 3.80 8.48 -22.83
N THR A 78 4.67 9.32 -22.25
CA THR A 78 5.48 10.26 -23.00
C THR A 78 6.71 9.56 -23.58
N LYS A 79 6.53 8.80 -24.68
CA LYS A 79 7.67 8.26 -25.43
C LYS A 79 8.55 9.42 -25.92
N LYS A 80 9.77 9.55 -25.38
CA LYS A 80 10.71 10.61 -25.78
C LYS A 80 12.08 10.07 -26.16
N ALA A 81 12.77 10.85 -26.98
CA ALA A 81 14.06 10.53 -27.61
C ALA A 81 15.25 10.46 -26.66
N THR A 82 15.09 10.90 -25.40
CA THR A 82 16.15 10.87 -24.38
C THR A 82 15.74 10.03 -23.17
N PRO A 83 16.70 9.38 -22.48
CA PRO A 83 16.42 8.53 -21.30
C PRO A 83 15.62 9.24 -20.19
N ASP A 84 15.80 10.56 -20.06
CA ASP A 84 15.18 11.38 -19.01
C ASP A 84 13.83 11.98 -19.37
N GLY A 85 13.38 11.84 -20.61
CA GLY A 85 12.16 12.49 -21.10
C GLY A 85 10.87 12.07 -20.40
N TYR A 86 10.90 10.94 -19.69
CA TYR A 86 9.80 10.44 -18.87
C TYR A 86 9.60 11.23 -17.57
N TYR A 87 10.59 11.99 -17.10
CA TYR A 87 10.53 12.72 -15.84
C TYR A 87 10.41 14.23 -16.09
N GLN A 88 9.34 14.84 -15.60
CA GLN A 88 9.08 16.27 -15.81
C GLN A 88 8.74 16.96 -14.48
N PRO A 89 9.15 18.24 -14.29
CA PRO A 89 8.67 19.02 -13.17
C PRO A 89 7.17 19.30 -13.34
N ASP A 90 6.39 18.99 -12.31
CA ASP A 90 4.92 19.00 -12.39
C ASP A 90 4.29 19.27 -11.02
N GLU A 91 3.12 19.88 -10.98
CA GLU A 91 2.31 20.05 -9.76
C GLU A 91 1.89 18.71 -9.13
N LYS A 92 1.90 17.63 -9.92
CA LYS A 92 1.68 16.26 -9.49
C LYS A 92 2.85 15.68 -8.69
N LYS A 93 3.98 16.40 -8.54
CA LYS A 93 5.11 15.98 -7.67
C LYS A 93 4.65 15.58 -6.28
N ILE A 94 5.37 14.63 -5.68
CA ILE A 94 5.08 14.18 -4.32
C ILE A 94 5.45 15.28 -3.34
N THR A 95 4.50 15.64 -2.47
CA THR A 95 4.66 16.60 -1.38
C THR A 95 4.39 15.92 -0.04
N ILE A 96 4.81 16.53 1.06
CA ILE A 96 4.52 16.02 2.42
C ILE A 96 3.00 15.92 2.64
N GLU A 97 2.21 16.87 2.16
CA GLU A 97 0.75 16.84 2.27
C GLU A 97 0.14 15.64 1.52
N LYS A 98 0.60 15.35 0.30
CA LYS A 98 0.17 14.16 -0.44
C LYS A 98 0.52 12.87 0.29
N ILE A 99 1.70 12.82 0.93
CA ILE A 99 2.11 11.69 1.77
C ILE A 99 1.20 11.54 2.99
N LYS A 100 0.88 12.64 3.68
CA LYS A 100 -0.05 12.63 4.83
C LYS A 100 -1.44 12.15 4.43
N LYS A 101 -1.94 12.57 3.27
CA LYS A 101 -3.22 12.09 2.72
C LYS A 101 -3.17 10.61 2.36
N ALA A 102 -2.05 10.12 1.82
CA ALA A 102 -1.87 8.70 1.57
C ALA A 102 -1.85 7.88 2.87
N LEU A 103 -1.17 8.38 3.92
CA LEU A 103 -1.20 7.77 5.25
C LEU A 103 -2.58 7.76 5.88
N GLU A 104 -3.36 8.84 5.71
CA GLU A 104 -4.75 8.90 6.14
C GLU A 104 -5.57 7.78 5.50
N LYS A 105 -5.46 7.57 4.19
CA LYS A 105 -6.13 6.45 3.50
C LYS A 105 -5.69 5.07 3.99
N VAL A 106 -4.40 4.88 4.23
CA VAL A 106 -3.91 3.63 4.85
C VAL A 106 -4.51 3.43 6.25
N ASN A 107 -4.61 4.49 7.05
CA ASN A 107 -5.24 4.42 8.36
C ASN A 107 -6.74 4.13 8.29
N GLU A 108 -7.45 4.68 7.30
CA GLU A 108 -8.86 4.37 7.06
C GLU A 108 -9.05 2.88 6.74
N ASP A 109 -8.27 2.35 5.79
CA ASP A 109 -8.35 0.95 5.36
C ASP A 109 -8.07 -0.03 6.50
N PHE A 110 -7.03 0.21 7.30
CA PHE A 110 -6.65 -0.67 8.41
C PHE A 110 -7.66 -0.66 9.57
N ASN A 111 -8.49 0.38 9.67
CA ASN A 111 -9.44 0.55 10.77
C ASN A 111 -10.90 0.44 10.33
N GLY A 112 -11.16 0.03 9.09
CA GLY A 112 -12.50 -0.13 8.54
C GLY A 112 -13.28 1.18 8.52
N LEU A 113 -12.58 2.29 8.26
CA LEU A 113 -13.16 3.63 8.09
C LEU A 113 -13.27 4.02 6.60
N ASN A 114 -12.88 3.12 5.70
CA ASN A 114 -13.11 3.25 4.27
C ASN A 114 -14.60 3.15 3.93
N ASP A 115 -15.05 3.96 2.97
CA ASP A 115 -16.47 4.14 2.63
C ASP A 115 -17.19 2.83 2.24
N ASP A 116 -16.45 1.87 1.69
CA ASP A 116 -16.94 0.59 1.20
C ASP A 116 -16.86 -0.56 2.23
N TYR A 117 -16.43 -0.29 3.47
CA TYR A 117 -16.32 -1.30 4.53
C TYR A 117 -17.65 -2.01 4.83
N ASN A 118 -18.78 -1.31 4.68
CA ASN A 118 -20.12 -1.86 4.92
C ASN A 118 -20.76 -2.46 3.66
N SER A 119 -20.17 -2.28 2.48
CA SER A 119 -20.63 -2.87 1.22
C SER A 119 -19.98 -4.21 0.89
N VAL A 120 -19.19 -4.77 1.81
CA VAL A 120 -18.63 -6.13 1.68
C VAL A 120 -19.75 -7.15 1.52
N ASP A 121 -19.54 -8.13 0.64
CA ASP A 121 -20.47 -9.25 0.43
C ASP A 121 -20.88 -9.89 1.77
N PRO A 122 -22.19 -10.19 2.00
CA PRO A 122 -22.67 -10.85 3.20
C PRO A 122 -21.85 -12.08 3.62
N ASP A 123 -21.35 -12.87 2.67
CA ASP A 123 -20.57 -14.08 2.94
C ASP A 123 -19.21 -13.78 3.59
N PHE A 124 -18.70 -12.56 3.44
CA PHE A 124 -17.42 -12.12 4.02
C PHE A 124 -17.58 -11.21 5.26
N GLN A 125 -18.81 -10.91 5.68
CA GLN A 125 -19.06 -10.03 6.83
C GLN A 125 -18.49 -10.57 8.14
N SER A 126 -18.42 -11.91 8.29
CA SER A 126 -17.90 -12.56 9.51
C SER A 126 -16.38 -12.53 9.61
N ILE A 127 -15.67 -12.33 8.49
CA ILE A 127 -14.20 -12.36 8.42
C ILE A 127 -13.57 -10.99 8.18
N LYS A 128 -14.35 -9.97 7.83
CA LYS A 128 -13.83 -8.59 7.81
C LYS A 128 -13.48 -8.15 9.24
N SER A 129 -12.41 -7.38 9.39
CA SER A 129 -11.93 -6.97 10.70
C SER A 129 -11.35 -5.57 10.67
N LYS A 130 -11.23 -4.97 11.84
CA LYS A 130 -10.49 -3.73 12.09
C LYS A 130 -9.20 -4.12 12.81
N LEU A 131 -8.06 -3.62 12.33
CA LEU A 131 -6.76 -4.01 12.89
C LEU A 131 -6.31 -3.12 14.05
N ASN A 132 -6.96 -1.97 14.26
CA ASN A 132 -6.57 -0.98 15.28
C ASN A 132 -5.08 -0.61 15.17
N ILE A 133 -4.61 -0.43 13.94
CA ILE A 133 -3.24 -0.06 13.62
C ILE A 133 -3.24 1.37 13.10
N LYS A 134 -2.32 2.18 13.61
CA LYS A 134 -2.12 3.56 13.16
C LYS A 134 -0.73 3.75 12.60
N PHE A 135 -0.66 4.25 11.38
CA PHE A 135 0.56 4.66 10.72
C PHE A 135 0.74 6.17 10.91
N GLU A 136 1.85 6.55 11.53
CA GLU A 136 2.23 7.95 11.72
C GLU A 136 3.61 8.22 11.15
N LEU A 137 3.85 9.40 10.59
CA LEU A 137 5.20 9.79 10.23
C LEU A 137 6.07 9.83 11.48
N ALA A 138 7.18 9.11 11.45
CA ALA A 138 8.16 9.13 12.53
C ALA A 138 8.63 10.57 12.77
N LYS A 139 8.59 11.04 14.02
CA LYS A 139 9.09 12.38 14.38
C LYS A 139 10.57 12.40 14.72
N ILE A 140 11.19 11.24 14.93
CA ILE A 140 12.59 11.09 15.28
C ILE A 140 13.27 10.24 14.19
N GLY A 141 14.23 10.82 13.48
CA GLY A 141 14.97 10.13 12.42
C GLY A 141 16.13 9.28 12.95
N LYS A 142 16.85 8.60 12.04
CA LYS A 142 17.99 7.70 12.33
C LYS A 142 19.11 8.29 13.21
N LYS A 143 19.20 9.61 13.34
CA LYS A 143 20.21 10.32 14.16
C LYS A 143 19.62 11.01 15.41
N GLY A 144 18.39 10.67 15.80
CA GLY A 144 17.73 11.29 16.95
C GLY A 144 17.15 12.69 16.69
N ASN A 145 17.34 13.24 15.49
CA ASN A 145 16.86 14.58 15.15
C ASN A 145 15.32 14.61 15.07
N TYR A 146 14.71 15.53 15.83
CA TYR A 146 13.29 15.80 15.78
C TYR A 146 12.87 16.49 14.48
N LYS A 147 11.76 16.03 13.89
CA LYS A 147 11.16 16.55 12.67
C LYS A 147 9.68 16.83 12.94
N PRO A 148 9.26 18.10 13.11
CA PRO A 148 7.87 18.42 13.46
C PRO A 148 6.88 17.99 12.37
N GLU A 149 7.30 18.03 11.11
CA GLU A 149 6.48 17.64 9.97
C GLU A 149 6.50 16.13 9.67
N GLY A 150 7.36 15.37 10.36
CA GLY A 150 7.60 13.95 10.12
C GLY A 150 8.87 13.66 9.31
N CYS A 151 9.33 12.42 9.36
CA CYS A 151 10.52 11.95 8.64
C CYS A 151 10.16 11.56 7.20
N VAL A 152 10.34 12.53 6.29
CA VAL A 152 10.31 12.31 4.84
C VAL A 152 11.68 12.68 4.27
N ILE A 153 12.26 11.79 3.49
CA ILE A 153 13.57 11.98 2.87
C ILE A 153 13.37 12.12 1.37
N PHE A 154 13.63 13.32 0.85
CA PHE A 154 13.64 13.59 -0.58
C PHE A 154 15.05 13.42 -1.12
N TYR A 155 15.19 12.57 -2.15
CA TYR A 155 16.41 12.38 -2.90
C TYR A 155 16.29 13.14 -4.21
N LYS A 156 17.23 14.05 -4.45
CA LYS A 156 17.36 14.71 -5.75
C LYS A 156 17.64 13.67 -6.83
N LYS A 157 17.15 13.95 -8.03
CA LYS A 157 17.52 13.21 -9.24
C LYS A 157 19.05 13.19 -9.39
N ARG A 158 19.61 12.00 -9.60
CA ARG A 158 21.04 11.81 -9.86
C ARG A 158 21.39 12.10 -11.32
#